data_AF-A0A6J4VTD3-F1
#
_entry.id   AF-A0A6J4VTD3-F1
#
_cell.length_a   1.000
_cell.length_b   1.000
_cell.length_c   1.000
_cell.angle_alpha   90.00
_cell.angle_beta   90.00
_cell.angle_gamma   90.00
#
_symmetry.space_group_name_H-M   'P 1'
#
loop_
_entity.id
_entity.type
_entity.pdbx_description
1 polymer ?
#
loop_
_entity_poly.entity_id
_entity_poly.type
_entity_poly.pdbx_seq_one_letter_code
_entity_poly.pdbx_strand_id
1 'polypeptide(L)'
;MNALQQLRGYGQSPWIDDLHRELITDGGLQRLIDDGVRGLTTNPAIFEKAIAQSNEYDDAIRDLVEQGDSTPEVYRTLTVEDVQHAADLFRPLYDQSGGEDGFVSYEVSPKLATDAEGTYAEAQELWKRIDRPNVMIKIPATQEGLSAIRQLTRDGINTNVTLIFGLPRYEAVARAYITGLTERAGRGGSVAGIASVASFFLSRIDMLIDPKLEALEKDGDARAGRLKGKVAVASAKVAYQVYKELFGTPEFKELALKGAKPQRLLWASVAVKNPDYEADKYIEPLIGPDTVNTMPPETLETYRQEGTPSATLERDLDESHQVLTELEALGISIDDATQQLETEGAEKFVKPFESLMETLDEAKDEAATQV
;
A
#
# COMPACT_ATOMS: atom_id res chain seq x y z
N MET A 1 12.95 -17.63 -16.14
CA MET A 1 12.54 -16.30 -15.66
C MET A 1 11.03 -16.31 -15.60
N ASN A 2 10.44 -16.14 -14.41
CA ASN A 2 8.97 -16.13 -14.25
C ASN A 2 8.39 -14.74 -14.57
N ALA A 3 7.07 -14.55 -14.48
CA ALA A 3 6.42 -13.27 -14.80
C ALA A 3 6.83 -12.14 -13.84
N LEU A 4 6.99 -12.41 -12.54
CA LEU A 4 7.41 -11.40 -11.56
C LEU A 4 8.80 -10.84 -11.87
N GLN A 5 9.73 -11.71 -12.27
CA GLN A 5 11.07 -11.29 -12.68
C GLN A 5 11.05 -10.44 -13.96
N GLN A 6 10.11 -10.70 -14.88
CA GLN A 6 9.95 -9.96 -16.13
C GLN A 6 9.39 -8.53 -15.91
N LEU A 7 8.54 -8.30 -14.90
CA LEU A 7 8.00 -6.96 -14.58
C LEU A 7 9.09 -5.89 -14.41
N ARG A 8 10.26 -6.28 -13.91
CA ARG A 8 11.42 -5.39 -13.77
C ARG A 8 11.89 -4.79 -15.09
N GLY A 9 11.80 -5.55 -16.17
CA GLY A 9 12.14 -5.06 -17.52
C GLY A 9 11.23 -3.92 -17.99
N TYR A 10 10.07 -3.76 -17.35
CA TYR A 10 9.10 -2.70 -17.60
C TYR A 10 9.09 -1.62 -16.50
N GLY A 11 10.00 -1.71 -15.52
CA GLY A 11 10.12 -0.76 -14.42
C GLY A 11 9.02 -0.85 -13.35
N GLN A 12 8.33 -1.99 -13.25
CA GLN A 12 7.36 -2.26 -12.19
C GLN A 12 7.92 -3.24 -11.15
N SER A 13 7.77 -2.90 -9.88
CA SER A 13 8.21 -3.74 -8.75
C SER A 13 7.04 -4.53 -8.16
N PRO A 14 7.05 -5.88 -8.21
CA PRO A 14 6.04 -6.70 -7.56
C PRO A 14 6.31 -6.83 -6.05
N TRP A 15 5.31 -6.49 -5.24
CA TRP A 15 5.34 -6.63 -3.77
C TRP A 15 4.31 -7.66 -3.32
N ILE A 16 4.54 -8.27 -2.15
CA ILE A 16 3.57 -9.15 -1.50
C ILE A 16 2.82 -8.40 -0.39
N ASP A 17 1.50 -8.59 -0.33
CA ASP A 17 0.61 -8.08 0.73
C ASP A 17 0.35 -9.19 1.76
N ASP A 18 1.42 -9.58 2.46
CA ASP A 18 1.39 -10.62 3.50
C ASP A 18 2.63 -10.56 4.40
N LEU A 19 2.48 -11.00 5.65
CA LEU A 19 3.57 -11.29 6.57
C LEU A 19 3.05 -12.14 7.74
N HIS A 20 3.69 -13.29 7.96
CA HIS A 20 3.53 -14.11 9.16
C HIS A 20 4.89 -14.75 9.49
N ARG A 21 5.05 -15.19 10.74
CA ARG A 21 6.34 -15.67 11.26
C ARG A 21 6.85 -16.93 10.55
N GLU A 22 5.97 -17.83 10.12
CA GLU A 22 6.35 -19.00 9.31
C GLU A 22 7.05 -18.58 8.02
N LEU A 23 6.49 -17.61 7.30
CA LEU A 23 6.99 -17.14 6.01
C LEU A 23 8.46 -16.67 6.12
N ILE A 24 8.82 -16.10 7.27
CA ILE A 24 10.19 -15.65 7.56
C ILE A 24 11.07 -16.86 7.90
N THR A 25 10.62 -17.69 8.84
CA THR A 25 11.44 -18.71 9.51
C THR A 25 11.66 -19.97 8.67
N ASP A 26 10.71 -20.33 7.80
CA ASP A 26 10.79 -21.49 6.90
C ASP A 26 11.55 -21.18 5.58
N GLY A 27 11.99 -19.93 5.41
CA GLY A 27 12.67 -19.42 4.22
C GLY A 27 11.75 -19.06 3.06
N GLY A 28 10.43 -19.04 3.26
CA GLY A 28 9.42 -18.70 2.24
C GLY A 28 9.60 -17.29 1.69
N LEU A 29 9.88 -16.32 2.57
CA LEU A 29 10.13 -14.94 2.17
C LEU A 29 11.39 -14.83 1.31
N GLN A 30 12.45 -15.56 1.66
CA GLN A 30 13.66 -15.60 0.84
C GLN A 30 13.37 -16.20 -0.54
N ARG A 31 12.60 -17.28 -0.62
CA ARG A 31 12.17 -17.87 -1.90
C ARG A 31 11.38 -16.88 -2.75
N LEU A 32 10.48 -16.10 -2.15
CA LEU A 32 9.73 -15.05 -2.84
C LEU A 32 10.64 -13.94 -3.38
N ILE A 33 11.62 -13.50 -2.59
CA ILE A 33 12.63 -12.51 -3.01
C ILE A 33 13.41 -13.01 -4.22
N ASP A 34 13.88 -14.27 -4.17
CA ASP A 34 14.63 -14.91 -5.25
C ASP A 34 13.76 -15.06 -6.52
N ASP A 35 12.48 -15.36 -6.34
CA ASP A 35 11.47 -15.47 -7.40
C ASP A 35 11.01 -14.11 -7.95
N GLY A 36 11.49 -13.00 -7.40
CA GLY A 36 11.35 -11.68 -8.02
C GLY A 36 10.60 -10.64 -7.21
N VAL A 37 10.05 -10.99 -6.03
CA VAL A 37 9.41 -10.04 -5.12
C VAL A 37 10.41 -8.97 -4.68
N ARG A 38 9.96 -7.72 -4.63
CA ARG A 38 10.79 -6.53 -4.41
C ARG A 38 10.44 -5.72 -3.18
N GLY A 39 9.47 -6.16 -2.40
CA GLY A 39 9.08 -5.55 -1.15
C GLY A 39 7.84 -6.24 -0.61
N LEU A 40 7.42 -5.82 0.58
CA LEU A 40 6.21 -6.32 1.19
C LEU A 40 5.45 -5.20 1.90
N THR A 41 4.16 -5.40 2.07
CA THR A 41 3.33 -4.57 2.93
C THR A 41 2.59 -5.43 3.95
N THR A 42 2.44 -4.89 5.16
CA THR A 42 1.54 -5.43 6.18
C THR A 42 0.32 -4.51 6.35
N ASN A 43 -0.64 -5.00 7.13
CA ASN A 43 -1.76 -4.23 7.66
C ASN A 43 -2.31 -4.98 8.90
N PRO A 44 -3.16 -4.34 9.72
CA PRO A 44 -3.71 -4.99 10.91
C PRO A 44 -4.42 -6.32 10.68
N ALA A 45 -5.12 -6.49 9.55
CA ALA A 45 -5.82 -7.75 9.25
C ALA A 45 -4.86 -8.89 8.89
N ILE A 46 -3.70 -8.58 8.29
CA ILE A 46 -2.63 -9.56 8.07
C ILE A 46 -2.10 -10.07 9.41
N PHE A 47 -1.79 -9.17 10.33
CA PHE A 47 -1.31 -9.56 11.66
C PHE A 47 -2.38 -10.24 12.51
N GLU A 48 -3.64 -9.80 12.42
CA GLU A 48 -4.78 -10.53 13.01
C GLU A 48 -4.76 -11.98 12.57
N LYS A 49 -4.72 -12.23 11.26
CA LYS A 49 -4.70 -13.58 10.72
C LYS A 49 -3.47 -14.36 11.19
N ALA A 50 -2.28 -13.75 11.16
CA ALA A 50 -1.04 -14.40 11.54
C ALA A 50 -1.02 -14.79 13.02
N ILE A 51 -1.45 -13.89 13.91
CA ILE A 51 -1.42 -14.08 15.36
C ILE A 51 -2.58 -14.96 15.83
N ALA A 52 -3.80 -14.72 15.34
CA ALA A 52 -5.01 -15.41 15.81
C ALA A 52 -5.15 -16.83 15.26
N GLN A 53 -4.58 -17.13 14.09
CA GLN A 53 -4.79 -18.40 13.38
C GLN A 53 -3.56 -19.31 13.38
N SER A 54 -2.54 -18.98 14.17
CA SER A 54 -1.32 -19.79 14.30
C SER A 54 -0.90 -19.90 15.77
N ASN A 55 -0.03 -20.86 16.07
CA ASN A 55 0.60 -21.03 17.39
C ASN A 55 2.04 -20.51 17.43
N GLU A 56 2.48 -19.77 16.40
CA GLU A 56 3.86 -19.30 16.25
C GLU A 56 4.23 -18.19 17.23
N TYR A 57 3.22 -17.57 17.83
CA TYR A 57 3.35 -16.44 18.72
C TYR A 57 3.14 -16.82 20.19
N ASP A 58 2.66 -18.04 20.49
CA ASP A 58 2.23 -18.45 21.83
C ASP A 58 3.31 -18.27 22.90
N ASP A 59 4.52 -18.75 22.64
CA ASP A 59 5.63 -18.64 23.60
C ASP A 59 6.06 -17.19 23.81
N ALA A 60 6.11 -16.40 22.73
CA ALA A 60 6.45 -14.98 22.82
C ALA A 60 5.36 -14.16 23.54
N ILE A 61 4.09 -14.49 23.31
CA ILE A 61 2.95 -13.90 24.03
C ILE A 61 3.06 -14.22 25.53
N ARG A 62 3.34 -15.48 25.89
CA ARG A 62 3.51 -15.89 27.30
C ARG A 62 4.64 -15.11 27.98
N ASP A 63 5.81 -15.02 27.35
CA ASP A 63 6.96 -14.31 27.90
C ASP A 63 6.68 -12.82 28.13
N LEU A 64 5.93 -12.17 27.21
CA LEU A 64 5.57 -10.75 27.34
C LEU A 64 4.47 -10.52 28.37
N VAL A 65 3.54 -11.48 28.53
CA VAL A 65 2.53 -11.46 29.60
C VAL A 65 3.17 -11.56 30.97
N GLU A 66 4.14 -12.45 31.16
CA GLU A 66 4.88 -12.60 32.42
C GLU A 66 5.64 -11.31 32.80
N GLN A 67 6.04 -10.51 31.82
CA GLN A 67 6.67 -9.20 32.02
C GLN A 67 5.68 -8.09 32.41
N GLY A 68 4.37 -8.35 32.31
CA GLY A 68 3.31 -7.40 32.64
C GLY A 68 2.96 -6.42 31.52
N ASP A 69 3.32 -6.74 30.27
CA ASP A 69 3.09 -5.84 29.13
C ASP A 69 1.59 -5.69 28.79
N SER A 70 1.20 -4.47 28.44
CA SER A 70 -0.14 -4.18 27.94
C SER A 70 -0.35 -4.84 26.57
N THR A 71 -1.59 -5.14 26.20
CA THR A 71 -1.92 -5.82 24.93
C THR A 71 -1.46 -5.05 23.69
N PRO A 72 -1.59 -3.70 23.63
CA PRO A 72 -0.99 -2.91 22.56
C PRO A 72 0.54 -2.97 22.52
N GLU A 73 1.20 -3.25 23.65
CA GLU A 73 2.66 -3.41 23.72
C GLU A 73 3.08 -4.80 23.25
N VAL A 74 2.37 -5.86 23.67
CA VAL A 74 2.55 -7.22 23.16
C VAL A 74 2.44 -7.24 21.63
N TYR A 75 1.33 -6.69 21.09
CA TYR A 75 1.14 -6.55 19.64
C TYR A 75 2.32 -5.86 18.97
N ARG A 76 2.74 -4.70 19.50
CA ARG A 76 3.81 -3.89 18.91
C ARG A 76 5.14 -4.61 18.96
N THR A 77 5.46 -5.32 20.04
CA THR A 77 6.69 -6.11 20.15
C THR A 77 6.74 -7.21 19.10
N LEU A 78 5.69 -8.03 19.00
CA LEU A 78 5.65 -9.17 18.07
C LEU A 78 5.75 -8.72 16.61
N THR A 79 4.96 -7.71 16.24
CA THR A 79 4.89 -7.25 14.85
C THR A 79 6.10 -6.41 14.42
N VAL A 80 6.73 -5.67 15.34
CA VAL A 80 8.01 -5.00 15.08
C VAL A 80 9.11 -6.02 14.85
N GLU A 81 9.18 -7.08 15.66
CA GLU A 81 10.17 -8.15 15.48
C GLU A 81 10.04 -8.81 14.09
N ASP A 82 8.82 -9.17 13.69
CA ASP A 82 8.58 -9.78 12.37
C ASP A 82 8.96 -8.82 11.23
N VAL A 83 8.66 -7.52 11.35
CA VAL A 83 9.06 -6.52 10.36
C VAL A 83 10.57 -6.28 10.34
N GLN A 84 11.25 -6.33 11.49
CA GLN A 84 12.71 -6.24 11.54
C GLN A 84 13.35 -7.42 10.80
N HIS A 85 12.91 -8.64 11.08
CA HIS A 85 13.42 -9.83 10.40
C HIS A 85 13.14 -9.81 8.89
N ALA A 86 11.93 -9.41 8.49
CA ALA A 86 11.62 -9.25 7.07
C ALA A 86 12.48 -8.16 6.41
N ALA A 87 12.67 -7.02 7.06
CA ALA A 87 13.52 -5.94 6.56
C ALA A 87 14.98 -6.41 6.43
N ASP A 88 15.47 -7.23 7.35
CA ASP A 88 16.82 -7.81 7.28
C ASP A 88 16.97 -8.78 6.09
N LEU A 89 15.95 -9.59 5.79
CA LEU A 89 15.93 -10.44 4.59
C LEU A 89 15.89 -9.62 3.29
N PHE A 90 15.17 -8.50 3.26
CA PHE A 90 15.13 -7.59 2.10
C PHE A 90 16.35 -6.68 1.99
N ARG A 91 17.18 -6.58 3.03
CA ARG A 91 18.29 -5.62 3.10
C ARG A 91 19.30 -5.76 1.95
N PRO A 92 19.74 -6.96 1.54
CA PRO A 92 20.62 -7.11 0.39
C PRO A 92 20.03 -6.54 -0.91
N LEU A 93 18.72 -6.70 -1.13
CA LEU A 93 18.03 -6.13 -2.28
C LEU A 93 17.95 -4.60 -2.19
N TYR A 94 17.65 -4.07 -1.00
CA TYR A 94 17.64 -2.63 -0.78
C TYR A 94 18.99 -1.99 -1.10
N ASP A 95 20.08 -2.55 -0.58
CA ASP A 95 21.44 -2.03 -0.83
C ASP A 95 21.82 -2.15 -2.31
N GLN A 96 21.54 -3.28 -2.96
CA GLN A 96 21.85 -3.52 -4.38
C GLN A 96 21.05 -2.62 -5.34
N SER A 97 19.82 -2.28 -4.98
CA SER A 97 18.95 -1.39 -5.77
C SER A 97 19.19 0.09 -5.49
N GLY A 98 20.13 0.44 -4.59
CA GLY A 98 20.34 1.82 -4.17
C GLY A 98 19.11 2.41 -3.48
N GLY A 99 18.33 1.58 -2.77
CA GLY A 99 17.10 1.95 -2.09
C GLY A 99 15.94 2.25 -3.03
N GLU A 100 15.84 1.58 -4.18
CA GLU A 100 14.64 1.60 -5.04
C GLU A 100 13.64 0.52 -4.62
N ASP A 101 14.15 -0.64 -4.20
CA ASP A 101 13.37 -1.80 -3.77
C ASP A 101 13.85 -2.30 -2.40
N GLY A 102 13.33 -3.44 -1.95
CA GLY A 102 13.68 -4.06 -0.68
C GLY A 102 12.98 -3.43 0.52
N PHE A 103 11.80 -2.84 0.32
CA PHE A 103 11.06 -2.17 1.38
C PHE A 103 10.07 -3.08 2.09
N VAL A 104 9.89 -2.86 3.39
CA VAL A 104 8.88 -3.49 4.24
C VAL A 104 8.00 -2.41 4.84
N SER A 105 6.69 -2.47 4.61
CA SER A 105 5.75 -1.46 5.14
C SER A 105 5.12 -1.93 6.45
N TYR A 106 5.07 -1.06 7.45
CA TYR A 106 4.39 -1.26 8.74
C TYR A 106 3.36 -0.15 8.94
N GLU A 107 2.11 -0.47 9.25
CA GLU A 107 1.00 0.50 9.38
C GLU A 107 0.85 1.04 10.80
N VAL A 108 0.62 2.36 10.91
CA VAL A 108 0.18 2.98 12.17
C VAL A 108 -1.17 2.44 12.62
N SER A 109 -1.55 2.70 13.87
CA SER A 109 -2.85 2.31 14.40
C SER A 109 -3.99 2.94 13.58
N PRO A 110 -4.96 2.14 13.08
CA PRO A 110 -6.13 2.66 12.38
C PRO A 110 -6.97 3.63 13.22
N LYS A 111 -6.87 3.54 14.56
CA LYS A 111 -7.57 4.43 15.49
C LYS A 111 -7.07 5.88 15.41
N LEU A 112 -5.91 6.11 14.82
CA LEU A 112 -5.32 7.44 14.65
C LEU A 112 -5.58 8.05 13.27
N ALA A 113 -6.37 7.41 12.40
CA ALA A 113 -6.60 7.86 11.03
C ALA A 113 -7.11 9.32 10.92
N THR A 114 -7.81 9.83 11.94
CA THR A 114 -8.30 11.22 12.03
C THR A 114 -7.52 12.07 13.04
N ASP A 115 -6.40 11.58 13.58
CA ASP A 115 -5.51 12.28 14.50
C ASP A 115 -4.12 12.44 13.87
N ALA A 116 -3.89 13.62 13.26
CA ALA A 116 -2.63 13.91 12.58
C ALA A 116 -1.42 13.90 13.52
N GLU A 117 -1.56 14.42 14.73
CA GLU A 117 -0.45 14.53 15.69
C GLU A 117 -0.16 13.16 16.32
N GLY A 118 -1.20 12.40 16.66
CA GLY A 118 -1.08 11.02 17.10
C GLY A 118 -0.42 10.13 16.04
N THR A 119 -0.88 10.22 14.79
CA THR A 119 -0.30 9.49 13.66
C THR A 119 1.19 9.81 13.47
N TYR A 120 1.54 11.10 13.50
CA TYR A 120 2.93 11.52 13.37
C TYR A 120 3.80 11.03 14.52
N ALA A 121 3.31 11.12 15.76
CA ALA A 121 4.03 10.67 16.95
C ALA A 121 4.27 9.15 16.93
N GLU A 122 3.23 8.35 16.63
CA GLU A 122 3.35 6.89 16.52
C GLU A 122 4.30 6.50 15.38
N ALA A 123 4.20 7.15 14.22
CA ALA A 123 5.09 6.87 13.11
C ALA A 123 6.57 7.15 13.44
N GLN A 124 6.85 8.20 14.21
CA GLN A 124 8.21 8.48 14.70
C GLN A 124 8.70 7.46 15.73
N GLU A 125 7.82 6.98 16.62
CA GLU A 125 8.14 5.90 17.55
C GLU A 125 8.47 4.61 16.79
N LEU A 126 7.58 4.17 15.89
CA LEU A 126 7.73 2.95 15.09
C LEU A 126 9.01 3.00 14.25
N TRP A 127 9.28 4.13 13.59
CA TRP A 127 10.51 4.32 12.82
C TRP A 127 11.76 4.09 13.67
N LYS A 128 11.80 4.67 14.89
CA LYS A 128 12.93 4.52 15.82
C LYS A 128 13.02 3.11 16.40
N ARG A 129 11.88 2.49 16.68
CA ARG A 129 11.81 1.17 17.32
C ARG A 129 12.21 0.06 16.35
N ILE A 130 11.76 0.16 15.09
CA ILE A 130 12.10 -0.81 14.05
C ILE A 130 13.58 -0.64 13.63
N ASP A 131 14.07 0.60 13.52
CA ASP A 131 15.48 0.92 13.25
C ASP A 131 16.07 0.16 12.05
N ARG A 132 15.39 0.27 10.90
CA ARG A 132 15.85 -0.28 9.61
C ARG A 132 15.62 0.74 8.50
N PRO A 133 16.62 1.01 7.63
CA PRO A 133 16.52 2.05 6.60
C PRO A 133 15.56 1.70 5.47
N ASN A 134 15.24 0.41 5.31
CA ASN A 134 14.37 -0.13 4.29
C ASN A 134 12.97 -0.45 4.81
N VAL A 135 12.55 0.22 5.87
CA VAL A 135 11.16 0.20 6.34
C VAL A 135 10.42 1.41 5.80
N MET A 136 9.11 1.27 5.61
CA MET A 136 8.19 2.37 5.32
C MET A 136 7.11 2.40 6.39
N ILE A 137 6.85 3.56 6.97
CA ILE A 137 5.69 3.71 7.85
C ILE A 137 4.46 4.01 6.99
N LYS A 138 3.47 3.14 7.09
CA LYS A 138 2.27 3.18 6.25
C LYS A 138 1.22 4.06 6.92
N ILE A 139 0.81 5.12 6.22
CA ILE A 139 -0.06 6.19 6.73
C ILE A 139 -1.30 6.30 5.84
N PRO A 140 -2.53 6.26 6.39
CA PRO A 140 -3.74 6.55 5.63
C PRO A 140 -3.74 7.95 5.00
N ALA A 141 -4.18 8.05 3.75
CA ALA A 141 -4.36 9.30 3.00
C ALA A 141 -5.64 10.04 3.41
N THR A 142 -5.96 10.09 4.70
CA THR A 142 -7.05 10.95 5.18
C THR A 142 -6.66 12.43 5.05
N GLN A 143 -7.64 13.33 5.17
CA GLN A 143 -7.36 14.76 5.13
C GLN A 143 -6.36 15.18 6.21
N GLU A 144 -6.49 14.61 7.41
CA GLU A 144 -5.61 14.80 8.55
C GLU A 144 -4.23 14.14 8.31
N GLY A 145 -4.23 12.94 7.73
CA GLY A 145 -3.02 12.18 7.40
C GLY A 145 -2.06 12.93 6.47
N LEU A 146 -2.56 13.80 5.59
CA LEU A 146 -1.72 14.65 4.71
C LEU A 146 -0.71 15.50 5.49
N SER A 147 -1.11 16.01 6.66
CA SER A 147 -0.22 16.78 7.54
C SER A 147 0.91 15.89 8.06
N ALA A 148 0.56 14.69 8.57
CA ALA A 148 1.53 13.73 9.06
C ALA A 148 2.51 13.29 7.95
N ILE A 149 2.02 13.00 6.74
CA ILE A 149 2.85 12.60 5.58
C ILE A 149 3.90 13.66 5.25
N ARG A 150 3.51 14.94 5.19
CA ARG A 150 4.44 16.06 4.97
C ARG A 150 5.49 16.13 6.08
N GLN A 151 5.06 16.05 7.34
CA GLN A 151 5.96 16.14 8.49
C GLN A 151 6.97 14.98 8.54
N LEU A 152 6.52 13.75 8.32
CA LEU A 152 7.37 12.57 8.26
C LEU A 152 8.40 12.65 7.12
N THR A 153 7.95 13.07 5.93
CA THR A 153 8.84 13.29 4.77
C THR A 153 9.90 14.35 5.08
N ARG A 154 9.49 15.46 5.69
CA ARG A 154 10.40 16.53 6.14
C ARG A 154 11.45 16.01 7.11
N ASP A 155 11.06 15.09 7.98
CA ASP A 155 11.94 14.51 9.00
C ASP A 155 12.81 13.36 8.46
N GLY A 156 12.57 12.93 7.22
CA GLY A 156 13.38 11.95 6.51
C GLY A 156 12.93 10.50 6.72
N ILE A 157 11.66 10.31 7.07
CA ILE A 157 11.05 9.00 7.29
C ILE A 157 10.40 8.52 5.99
N ASN A 158 10.68 7.27 5.61
CA ASN A 158 10.06 6.68 4.43
C ASN A 158 8.59 6.37 4.71
N THR A 159 7.72 6.63 3.73
CA THR A 159 6.27 6.49 3.92
C THR A 159 5.61 5.63 2.84
N ASN A 160 4.69 4.77 3.24
CA ASN A 160 3.73 4.14 2.34
C ASN A 160 2.37 4.80 2.55
N VAL A 161 1.96 5.69 1.65
CA VAL A 161 0.68 6.38 1.80
C VAL A 161 -0.44 5.48 1.27
N THR A 162 -1.38 5.08 2.13
CA THR A 162 -2.45 4.10 1.82
C THR A 162 -3.83 4.73 1.71
N LEU A 163 -4.82 3.97 1.23
CA LEU A 163 -6.23 4.40 1.06
C LEU A 163 -6.42 5.57 0.09
N ILE A 164 -5.65 5.58 -0.99
CA ILE A 164 -5.85 6.51 -2.10
C ILE A 164 -6.82 5.86 -3.09
N PHE A 165 -7.99 6.46 -3.30
CA PHE A 165 -9.00 5.90 -4.21
C PHE A 165 -9.23 6.78 -5.45
N GLY A 166 -8.99 8.08 -5.35
CA GLY A 166 -9.29 9.06 -6.39
C GLY A 166 -8.12 9.95 -6.75
N LEU A 167 -8.22 10.60 -7.91
CA LEU A 167 -7.22 11.54 -8.43
C LEU A 167 -7.01 12.75 -7.51
N PRO A 168 -8.06 13.41 -6.96
CA PRO A 168 -7.87 14.57 -6.10
C PRO A 168 -7.03 14.25 -4.86
N ARG A 169 -7.27 13.09 -4.25
CA ARG A 169 -6.51 12.64 -3.08
C ARG A 169 -5.07 12.29 -3.45
N TYR A 170 -4.86 11.58 -4.56
CA TYR A 170 -3.53 11.27 -5.03
C TYR A 170 -2.69 12.54 -5.23
N GLU A 171 -3.25 13.55 -5.90
CA GLU A 171 -2.58 14.83 -6.10
C GLU A 171 -2.22 15.49 -4.76
N ALA A 172 -3.15 15.51 -3.80
CA ALA A 172 -2.90 16.07 -2.47
C ALA A 172 -1.76 15.34 -1.72
N VAL A 173 -1.70 14.02 -1.82
CA VAL A 173 -0.62 13.18 -1.26
C VAL A 173 0.72 13.50 -1.89
N ALA A 174 0.80 13.52 -3.21
CA ALA A 174 2.04 13.82 -3.94
C ALA A 174 2.54 15.23 -3.64
N ARG A 175 1.64 16.21 -3.53
CA ARG A 175 1.98 17.59 -3.12
C ARG A 175 2.48 17.66 -1.67
N ALA A 176 1.88 16.90 -0.75
CA ALA A 176 2.36 16.82 0.63
C ALA A 176 3.80 16.25 0.71
N TYR A 177 4.10 15.23 -0.08
CA TYR A 177 5.44 14.66 -0.21
C TYR A 177 6.45 15.67 -0.77
N ILE A 178 6.15 16.29 -1.92
CA ILE A 178 7.02 17.32 -2.53
C ILE A 178 7.26 18.47 -1.54
N THR A 179 6.21 18.94 -0.87
CA THR A 179 6.33 20.01 0.13
C THR A 179 7.25 19.60 1.28
N GLY A 180 7.10 18.38 1.82
CA GLY A 180 7.95 17.86 2.89
C GLY A 180 9.43 17.79 2.49
N LEU A 181 9.72 17.34 1.27
CA LEU A 181 11.08 17.36 0.72
C LEU A 181 11.63 18.78 0.57
N THR A 182 10.83 19.71 0.04
CA THR A 182 11.18 21.13 -0.10
C THR A 182 11.52 21.75 1.26
N GLU A 183 10.70 21.50 2.28
CA GLU A 183 10.94 21.98 3.65
C GLU A 183 12.24 21.41 4.24
N ARG A 184 12.50 20.12 4.04
CA ARG A 184 13.72 19.48 4.52
C ARG A 184 14.96 20.08 3.86
N ALA A 185 14.94 20.21 2.54
CA ALA A 185 16.03 20.81 1.78
C ALA A 185 16.26 22.28 2.20
N GLY A 186 15.18 23.04 2.44
CA GLY A 186 15.25 24.42 2.94
C GLY A 186 15.86 24.55 4.34
N ARG A 187 15.79 23.48 5.15
CA ARG A 187 16.45 23.37 6.47
C ARG A 187 17.88 22.79 6.39
N GLY A 188 18.39 22.55 5.19
CA GLY A 188 19.72 21.96 4.97
C GLY A 188 19.78 20.44 5.18
N GLY A 189 18.64 19.77 5.36
CA GLY A 189 18.58 18.31 5.46
C GLY A 189 18.73 17.63 4.10
N SER A 190 19.37 16.45 4.08
CA SER A 190 19.48 15.62 2.87
C SER A 190 18.12 15.06 2.47
N VAL A 191 17.74 15.23 1.20
CA VAL A 191 16.55 14.58 0.61
C VAL A 191 16.88 13.23 -0.05
N ALA A 192 18.16 12.90 -0.17
CA ALA A 192 18.60 11.60 -0.67
C ALA A 192 18.27 10.48 0.33
N GLY A 193 17.80 9.35 -0.20
CA GLY A 193 17.44 8.17 0.58
C GLY A 193 16.01 8.17 1.14
N ILE A 194 15.26 9.27 1.00
CA ILE A 194 13.85 9.32 1.38
C ILE A 194 13.02 8.68 0.28
N ALA A 195 12.35 7.59 0.58
CA ALA A 195 11.46 6.89 -0.32
C ALA A 195 10.00 7.06 0.11
N SER A 196 9.11 7.10 -0.87
CA SER A 196 7.67 7.05 -0.62
C SER A 196 6.94 6.34 -1.74
N VAL A 197 5.86 5.64 -1.38
CA VAL A 197 4.91 5.06 -2.34
C VAL A 197 3.49 5.58 -2.05
N ALA A 198 2.69 5.74 -3.10
CA ALA A 198 1.29 6.13 -3.02
C ALA A 198 0.41 4.94 -3.44
N SER A 199 -0.11 4.22 -2.46
CA SER A 199 -0.94 3.02 -2.63
C SER A 199 -2.36 3.39 -3.10
N PHE A 200 -2.56 3.32 -4.42
CA PHE A 200 -3.79 3.60 -5.14
C PHE A 200 -4.62 2.31 -5.29
N PHE A 201 -5.80 2.28 -4.68
CA PHE A 201 -6.65 1.09 -4.54
C PHE A 201 -7.56 0.92 -5.76
N LEU A 202 -7.61 -0.29 -6.32
CA LEU A 202 -8.30 -0.54 -7.59
C LEU A 202 -9.64 -1.25 -7.44
N SER A 203 -9.66 -2.52 -7.02
CA SER A 203 -10.88 -3.34 -7.12
C SER A 203 -12.07 -2.79 -6.32
N ARG A 204 -11.82 -1.98 -5.29
CA ARG A 204 -12.86 -1.31 -4.51
C ARG A 204 -13.63 -0.25 -5.33
N ILE A 205 -12.98 0.38 -6.31
CA ILE A 205 -13.61 1.36 -7.21
C ILE A 205 -14.65 0.65 -8.08
N ASP A 206 -14.26 -0.40 -8.80
CA ASP A 206 -15.17 -1.15 -9.67
C ASP A 206 -16.29 -1.82 -8.85
N MET A 207 -16.01 -2.38 -7.66
CA MET A 207 -17.06 -2.93 -6.79
C MET A 207 -18.13 -1.92 -6.37
N LEU A 208 -17.78 -0.64 -6.24
CA LEU A 208 -18.74 0.42 -5.87
C LEU A 208 -19.50 0.97 -7.09
N ILE A 209 -18.84 1.01 -8.26
CA ILE A 209 -19.36 1.65 -9.46
C ILE A 209 -20.13 0.68 -10.36
N ASP A 210 -19.66 -0.56 -10.52
CA ASP A 210 -20.29 -1.56 -11.38
C ASP A 210 -21.78 -1.79 -11.05
N PRO A 211 -22.22 -1.89 -9.77
CA PRO A 211 -23.65 -2.02 -9.47
C PRO A 211 -24.50 -0.83 -9.95
N LYS A 212 -23.94 0.39 -9.96
CA LYS A 212 -24.61 1.59 -10.47
C LYS A 212 -24.73 1.54 -12.00
N LEU A 213 -23.67 1.08 -12.68
CA LEU A 213 -23.68 0.86 -14.13
C LEU A 213 -24.66 -0.23 -14.54
N GLU A 214 -24.76 -1.32 -13.78
CA GLU A 214 -25.71 -2.42 -14.03
C GLU A 214 -27.16 -1.97 -13.89
N ALA A 215 -27.47 -1.08 -12.95
CA ALA A 215 -28.80 -0.50 -12.83
C ALA A 215 -29.16 0.33 -14.07
N LEU A 216 -28.26 1.21 -14.52
CA LEU A 216 -28.46 2.01 -15.74
C LEU A 216 -28.56 1.17 -17.01
N GLU A 217 -27.78 0.11 -17.11
CA GLU A 217 -27.86 -0.84 -18.23
C GLU A 217 -29.23 -1.53 -18.26
N LYS A 218 -29.76 -1.96 -17.11
CA LYS A 218 -31.11 -2.53 -16.98
C LYS A 218 -32.21 -1.53 -17.32
N ASP A 219 -31.99 -0.24 -17.05
CA ASP A 219 -32.90 0.85 -17.40
C ASP A 219 -32.81 1.26 -18.89
N GLY A 220 -31.93 0.61 -19.67
CA GLY A 220 -31.85 0.73 -21.13
C GLY A 220 -30.69 1.56 -21.65
N ASP A 221 -29.80 2.06 -20.79
CA ASP A 221 -28.61 2.77 -21.24
C ASP A 221 -27.46 1.82 -21.57
N ALA A 222 -27.40 1.38 -22.82
CA ALA A 222 -26.37 0.46 -23.31
C ALA A 222 -24.92 1.01 -23.23
N ARG A 223 -24.73 2.30 -22.91
CA ARG A 223 -23.39 2.85 -22.64
C ARG A 223 -22.83 2.33 -21.32
N ALA A 224 -23.68 2.17 -20.31
CA ALA A 224 -23.27 1.75 -18.97
C ALA A 224 -22.62 0.36 -18.96
N GLY A 225 -23.18 -0.60 -19.70
CA GLY A 225 -22.62 -1.95 -19.82
C GLY A 225 -21.18 -1.98 -20.35
N ARG A 226 -20.79 -1.00 -21.20
CA ARG A 226 -19.43 -0.93 -21.76
C ARG A 226 -18.38 -0.40 -20.79
N LEU A 227 -18.80 0.28 -19.73
CA LEU A 227 -17.89 0.86 -18.72
C LEU A 227 -17.62 -0.10 -17.55
N LYS A 228 -18.40 -1.17 -17.40
CA LYS A 228 -18.25 -2.11 -16.27
C LYS A 228 -16.84 -2.66 -16.22
N GLY A 229 -16.24 -2.59 -15.04
CA GLY A 229 -14.89 -3.05 -14.80
C GLY A 229 -13.80 -2.28 -15.56
N LYS A 230 -14.09 -1.12 -16.14
CA LYS A 230 -13.07 -0.29 -16.81
C LYS A 230 -12.64 0.90 -15.95
N VAL A 231 -13.44 1.30 -14.98
CA VAL A 231 -13.30 2.58 -14.29
C VAL A 231 -12.06 2.62 -13.41
N ALA A 232 -11.78 1.57 -12.64
CA ALA A 232 -10.59 1.51 -11.78
C ALA A 232 -9.28 1.60 -12.57
N VAL A 233 -9.17 0.83 -13.66
CA VAL A 233 -7.98 0.85 -14.53
C VAL A 233 -7.83 2.18 -15.25
N ALA A 234 -8.93 2.75 -15.76
CA ALA A 234 -8.91 4.08 -16.38
C ALA A 234 -8.45 5.15 -15.40
N SER A 235 -8.98 5.16 -14.17
CA SER A 235 -8.58 6.07 -13.10
C SER A 235 -7.09 5.92 -12.77
N ALA A 236 -6.59 4.70 -12.63
CA ALA A 236 -5.17 4.43 -12.34
C ALA A 236 -4.22 4.91 -13.45
N LYS A 237 -4.59 4.72 -14.72
CA LYS A 237 -3.82 5.24 -15.86
C LYS A 237 -3.76 6.77 -15.86
N VAL A 238 -4.86 7.43 -15.51
CA VAL A 238 -4.90 8.89 -15.37
C VAL A 238 -4.08 9.34 -14.15
N ALA A 239 -4.13 8.62 -13.03
CA ALA A 239 -3.27 8.88 -11.87
C ALA A 239 -1.78 8.85 -12.24
N TYR A 240 -1.38 7.94 -13.13
CA TYR A 240 -0.02 7.89 -13.66
C TYR A 240 0.35 9.10 -14.53
N GLN A 241 -0.60 9.70 -15.26
CA GLN A 241 -0.34 10.97 -15.96
C GLN A 241 -0.16 12.12 -14.97
N VAL A 242 -0.99 12.19 -13.92
CA VAL A 242 -0.83 13.16 -12.83
C VAL A 242 0.52 13.00 -12.12
N TYR A 243 0.98 11.76 -11.90
CA TYR A 243 2.34 11.46 -11.40
C TYR A 243 3.41 12.12 -12.28
N LYS A 244 3.37 11.88 -13.59
CA LYS A 244 4.36 12.43 -14.54
C LYS A 244 4.34 13.96 -14.56
N GLU A 245 3.17 14.57 -14.43
CA GLU A 245 3.03 16.02 -14.37
C GLU A 245 3.67 16.59 -13.10
N LEU A 246 3.30 16.07 -11.92
CA LEU A 246 3.77 16.56 -10.62
C LEU A 246 5.28 16.38 -10.43
N PHE A 247 5.80 15.19 -10.74
CA PHE A 247 7.23 14.89 -10.63
C PHE A 247 8.03 15.40 -11.84
N GLY A 248 7.35 15.88 -12.89
CA GLY A 248 7.96 16.59 -14.02
C GLY A 248 8.16 18.10 -13.80
N THR A 249 7.60 18.66 -12.72
CA THR A 249 7.66 20.10 -12.41
C THR A 249 9.10 20.59 -12.18
N PRO A 250 9.40 21.88 -12.46
CA PRO A 250 10.69 22.47 -12.11
C PRO A 250 11.03 22.33 -10.61
N GLU A 251 10.04 22.49 -9.74
CA GLU A 251 10.20 22.32 -8.28
C GLU A 251 10.76 20.93 -7.94
N PHE A 252 10.13 19.87 -8.44
CA PHE A 252 10.61 18.52 -8.14
C PHE A 252 11.96 18.23 -8.83
N LYS A 253 12.20 18.74 -10.04
CA LYS A 253 13.49 18.57 -10.73
C LYS A 253 14.65 19.15 -9.93
N GLU A 254 14.46 20.27 -9.23
CA GLU A 254 15.49 20.82 -8.34
C GLU A 254 15.77 19.92 -7.13
N LEU A 255 14.75 19.26 -6.57
CA LEU A 255 14.90 18.27 -5.51
C LEU A 255 15.60 17.00 -6.03
N ALA A 256 15.26 16.55 -7.24
CA ALA A 256 15.86 15.39 -7.86
C ALA A 256 17.37 15.58 -8.10
N LEU A 257 17.81 16.79 -8.46
CA LEU A 257 19.25 17.13 -8.53
C LEU A 257 19.97 17.02 -7.18
N LYS A 258 19.24 17.08 -6.07
CA LYS A 258 19.74 16.89 -4.70
C LYS A 258 19.56 15.44 -4.21
N GLY A 259 19.16 14.52 -5.10
CA GLY A 259 19.01 13.09 -4.82
C GLY A 259 17.62 12.66 -4.34
N ALA A 260 16.60 13.53 -4.39
CA ALA A 260 15.23 13.11 -4.12
C ALA A 260 14.74 12.12 -5.18
N LYS A 261 13.96 11.12 -4.75
CA LYS A 261 13.28 10.17 -5.64
C LYS A 261 11.80 10.54 -5.77
N PRO A 262 11.15 10.29 -6.92
CA PRO A 262 9.72 10.52 -7.03
C PRO A 262 8.95 9.54 -6.15
N GLN A 263 7.77 9.95 -5.64
CA GLN A 263 6.88 9.05 -4.92
C GLN A 263 6.20 8.12 -5.94
N ARG A 264 6.61 6.86 -5.99
CA ARG A 264 6.07 5.89 -6.95
C ARG A 264 4.59 5.61 -6.67
N LEU A 265 3.79 5.44 -7.71
CA LEU A 265 2.46 4.87 -7.57
C LEU A 265 2.57 3.39 -7.24
N LEU A 266 1.78 2.94 -6.28
CA LEU A 266 1.65 1.54 -5.90
C LEU A 266 0.21 1.10 -6.15
N TRP A 267 0.01 0.12 -7.03
CA TRP A 267 -1.31 -0.45 -7.31
C TRP A 267 -1.68 -1.43 -6.21
N ALA A 268 -2.71 -1.09 -5.44
CA ALA A 268 -3.19 -1.86 -4.29
C ALA A 268 -4.61 -2.38 -4.52
N SER A 269 -5.03 -3.35 -3.71
CA SER A 269 -6.33 -4.01 -3.86
C SER A 269 -6.52 -4.56 -5.28
N VAL A 270 -5.52 -5.29 -5.76
CA VAL A 270 -5.47 -5.82 -7.14
C VAL A 270 -6.09 -7.21 -7.27
N ALA A 271 -6.54 -7.81 -6.16
CA ALA A 271 -7.33 -9.05 -6.22
C ALA A 271 -8.69 -8.78 -6.85
N VAL A 272 -9.00 -9.55 -7.89
CA VAL A 272 -10.27 -9.50 -8.61
C VAL A 272 -11.39 -10.08 -7.75
N LYS A 273 -12.53 -9.38 -7.71
CA LYS A 273 -13.69 -9.72 -6.86
C LYS A 273 -14.90 -10.19 -7.67
N ASN A 274 -14.91 -9.92 -8.97
CA ASN A 274 -15.94 -10.39 -9.88
C ASN A 274 -15.38 -11.58 -10.70
N PRO A 275 -15.97 -12.78 -10.62
CA PRO A 275 -15.49 -13.96 -11.34
C PRO A 275 -15.60 -13.85 -12.87
N ASP A 276 -16.36 -12.90 -13.39
CA ASP A 276 -16.46 -12.64 -14.84
C ASP A 276 -15.25 -11.86 -15.39
N TYR A 277 -14.34 -11.40 -14.53
CA TYR A 277 -13.13 -10.68 -14.92
C TYR A 277 -11.90 -11.58 -14.87
N GLU A 278 -11.00 -11.40 -15.83
CA GLU A 278 -9.68 -12.05 -15.84
C GLU A 278 -8.91 -11.77 -14.54
N ALA A 279 -8.19 -12.77 -14.03
CA ALA A 279 -7.53 -12.71 -12.73
C ALA A 279 -6.44 -11.60 -12.63
N ASP A 280 -5.88 -11.19 -13.77
CA ASP A 280 -4.82 -10.20 -13.90
C ASP A 280 -5.31 -8.81 -14.33
N LYS A 281 -6.64 -8.57 -14.34
CA LYS A 281 -7.29 -7.32 -14.74
C LYS A 281 -6.65 -6.06 -14.15
N TYR A 282 -6.18 -6.11 -12.91
CA TYR A 282 -5.58 -4.98 -12.21
C TYR A 282 -4.04 -5.01 -12.19
N ILE A 283 -3.43 -5.95 -12.91
CA ILE A 283 -1.98 -6.08 -13.06
C ILE A 283 -1.61 -5.74 -14.50
N GLU A 284 -2.03 -6.54 -15.47
CA GLU A 284 -1.59 -6.45 -16.87
C GLU A 284 -1.80 -5.06 -17.48
N PRO A 285 -2.92 -4.34 -17.28
CA PRO A 285 -3.11 -3.02 -17.88
C PRO A 285 -2.30 -1.88 -17.24
N LEU A 286 -1.66 -2.13 -16.10
CA LEU A 286 -1.03 -1.11 -15.25
C LEU A 286 0.49 -1.29 -15.11
N ILE A 287 1.10 -2.10 -15.97
CA ILE A 287 2.54 -2.34 -15.99
C ILE A 287 3.23 -1.18 -16.68
N GLY A 288 4.10 -0.49 -15.96
CA GLY A 288 4.86 0.66 -16.47
C GLY A 288 5.96 1.14 -15.52
N PRO A 289 6.79 2.08 -15.98
CA PRO A 289 7.98 2.49 -15.26
C PRO A 289 7.66 3.27 -13.99
N ASP A 290 8.53 3.11 -12.98
CA ASP A 290 8.46 3.77 -11.67
C ASP A 290 7.17 3.47 -10.90
N THR A 291 6.67 2.23 -11.04
CA THR A 291 5.47 1.78 -10.33
C THR A 291 5.74 0.55 -9.47
N VAL A 292 4.85 0.32 -8.50
CA VAL A 292 4.81 -0.87 -7.67
C VAL A 292 3.44 -1.53 -7.85
N ASN A 293 3.36 -2.85 -7.75
CA ASN A 293 2.09 -3.55 -7.63
C ASN A 293 2.17 -4.45 -6.41
N THR A 294 1.26 -4.27 -5.44
CA THR A 294 1.20 -5.14 -4.26
C THR A 294 0.10 -6.17 -4.41
N MET A 295 0.48 -7.44 -4.36
CA MET A 295 -0.40 -8.56 -4.66
C MET A 295 -0.59 -9.43 -3.40
N PRO A 296 -1.84 -9.82 -3.07
CA PRO A 296 -2.06 -10.89 -2.10
C PRO A 296 -1.42 -12.21 -2.56
N PRO A 297 -1.09 -13.14 -1.65
CA PRO A 297 -0.35 -14.37 -1.96
C PRO A 297 -0.91 -15.15 -3.15
N GLU A 298 -2.22 -15.37 -3.20
CA GLU A 298 -2.88 -16.13 -4.27
C GLU A 298 -2.75 -15.43 -5.64
N THR A 299 -2.95 -14.11 -5.67
CA THR A 299 -2.81 -13.30 -6.89
C THR A 299 -1.36 -13.29 -7.37
N LEU A 300 -0.41 -13.14 -6.44
CA LEU A 300 1.02 -13.15 -6.73
C LEU A 300 1.47 -14.48 -7.32
N GLU A 301 1.04 -15.59 -6.72
CA GLU A 301 1.41 -16.93 -7.19
C GLU A 301 0.80 -17.24 -8.55
N THR A 302 -0.48 -16.91 -8.76
CA THR A 302 -1.14 -17.05 -10.05
C THR A 302 -0.41 -16.24 -11.13
N TYR A 303 -0.15 -14.96 -10.86
CA TYR A 303 0.55 -14.10 -11.82
C TYR A 303 1.99 -14.58 -12.08
N ARG A 304 2.71 -15.07 -11.06
CA ARG A 304 4.05 -15.64 -11.21
C ARG A 304 4.09 -16.78 -12.23
N GLN A 305 3.07 -17.64 -12.23
CA GLN A 305 2.98 -18.81 -13.10
C GLN A 305 2.44 -18.47 -14.51
N GLU A 306 1.43 -17.60 -14.59
CA GLU A 306 0.61 -17.43 -15.79
C GLU A 306 0.73 -16.07 -16.47
N GLY A 307 1.30 -15.07 -15.78
CA GLY A 307 1.37 -13.69 -16.24
C GLY A 307 2.17 -13.49 -17.52
N THR A 308 1.79 -12.46 -18.31
CA THR A 308 2.42 -12.13 -19.59
C THR A 308 2.81 -10.65 -19.67
N PRO A 309 3.76 -10.20 -18.84
CA PRO A 309 4.03 -8.78 -18.64
C PRO A 309 4.32 -8.03 -19.94
N SER A 310 3.71 -6.86 -20.12
CA SER A 310 4.08 -5.93 -21.19
C SER A 310 3.85 -4.46 -20.79
N ALA A 311 4.57 -3.50 -21.38
CA ALA A 311 4.40 -2.08 -21.06
C ALA A 311 3.04 -1.53 -21.54
N THR A 312 2.05 -1.45 -20.66
CA THR A 312 0.63 -1.20 -20.96
C THR A 312 0.06 0.03 -20.28
N LEU A 313 0.71 0.52 -19.21
CA LEU A 313 0.23 1.63 -18.39
C LEU A 313 -0.06 2.90 -19.20
N GLU A 314 0.73 3.15 -20.26
CA GLU A 314 0.58 4.30 -21.14
C GLU A 314 -0.11 3.99 -22.48
N ARG A 315 -0.64 2.78 -22.66
CA ARG A 315 -1.47 2.45 -23.84
C ARG A 315 -2.89 2.93 -23.63
N ASP A 316 -3.55 3.33 -24.73
CA ASP A 316 -4.99 3.64 -24.76
C ASP A 316 -5.43 4.68 -23.70
N LEU A 317 -4.61 5.71 -23.49
CA LEU A 317 -4.90 6.79 -22.54
C LEU A 317 -6.16 7.58 -22.96
N ASP A 318 -6.36 7.79 -24.26
CA ASP A 318 -7.57 8.44 -24.77
C ASP A 318 -8.84 7.66 -24.41
N GLU A 319 -8.81 6.32 -24.49
CA GLU A 319 -9.93 5.48 -24.02
C GLU A 319 -10.13 5.63 -22.52
N SER A 320 -9.05 5.69 -21.73
CA SER A 320 -9.13 5.88 -20.28
C SER A 320 -9.81 7.20 -19.91
N HIS A 321 -9.45 8.30 -20.58
CA HIS A 321 -10.13 9.58 -20.40
C HIS A 321 -11.59 9.55 -20.86
N GLN A 322 -11.88 8.83 -21.95
CA GLN A 322 -13.24 8.65 -22.45
C GLN A 322 -14.11 7.87 -21.46
N VAL A 323 -13.59 6.80 -20.84
CA VAL A 323 -14.30 6.03 -19.80
C VAL A 323 -14.73 6.94 -18.64
N LEU A 324 -13.83 7.77 -18.13
CA LEU A 324 -14.14 8.69 -17.03
C LEU A 324 -15.14 9.77 -17.45
N THR A 325 -15.00 10.30 -18.67
CA THR A 325 -15.93 11.30 -19.21
C THR A 325 -17.33 10.73 -19.45
N GLU A 326 -17.42 9.50 -19.99
CA GLU A 326 -18.70 8.81 -20.21
C GLU A 326 -19.37 8.43 -18.90
N LEU A 327 -18.59 8.05 -17.87
CA LEU A 327 -19.11 7.78 -16.53
C LEU A 327 -19.80 9.02 -15.93
N GLU A 328 -19.17 10.19 -16.04
CA GLU A 328 -19.76 11.46 -15.61
C GLU A 328 -21.02 11.81 -16.43
N ALA A 329 -21.00 11.55 -17.74
CA ALA A 329 -22.16 11.76 -18.62
C ALA A 329 -23.35 10.81 -18.31
N LEU A 330 -23.11 9.72 -17.59
CA LEU A 330 -24.13 8.83 -17.04
C LEU A 330 -24.62 9.28 -15.65
N GLY A 331 -24.11 10.39 -15.13
CA GLY A 331 -24.45 10.93 -13.82
C GLY A 331 -23.79 10.22 -12.65
N ILE A 332 -22.70 9.47 -12.90
CA ILE A 332 -21.91 8.81 -11.85
C ILE A 332 -20.61 9.59 -11.65
N SER A 333 -20.51 10.30 -10.54
CA SER A 333 -19.26 10.98 -10.14
C SER A 333 -18.27 9.96 -9.56
N ILE A 334 -17.11 9.82 -10.19
CA ILE A 334 -16.00 9.01 -9.65
C ILE A 334 -15.40 9.67 -8.39
N ASP A 335 -15.40 11.00 -8.33
CA ASP A 335 -14.88 11.73 -7.17
C ASP A 335 -15.76 11.47 -5.94
N ASP A 336 -17.09 11.49 -6.09
CA ASP A 336 -18.01 11.17 -4.99
C ASP A 336 -17.87 9.70 -4.56
N ALA A 337 -17.75 8.78 -5.52
CA ALA A 337 -17.56 7.36 -5.25
C ALA A 337 -16.24 7.09 -4.50
N THR A 338 -15.15 7.73 -4.92
CA THR A 338 -13.84 7.56 -4.29
C THR A 338 -13.77 8.24 -2.93
N GLN A 339 -14.44 9.38 -2.75
CA GLN A 339 -14.59 10.01 -1.43
C GLN A 339 -15.39 9.14 -0.45
N GLN A 340 -16.44 8.47 -0.92
CA GLN A 340 -17.17 7.47 -0.12
C GLN A 340 -16.24 6.32 0.31
N LEU A 341 -15.41 5.81 -0.62
CA LEU A 341 -14.44 4.76 -0.30
C LEU A 341 -13.37 5.21 0.71
N GLU A 342 -12.95 6.47 0.69
CA GLU A 342 -12.05 7.02 1.70
C GLU A 342 -12.68 6.97 3.10
N THR A 343 -13.91 7.47 3.24
CA THR A 343 -14.64 7.52 4.52
C THR A 343 -14.89 6.10 5.05
N GLU A 344 -15.46 5.21 4.22
CA GLU A 344 -15.70 3.83 4.62
C GLU A 344 -14.41 3.04 4.82
N GLY A 345 -13.36 3.38 4.06
CA GLY A 345 -12.06 2.75 4.10
C GLY A 345 -11.47 2.87 5.49
N ALA A 346 -11.36 4.09 6.02
CA ALA A 346 -10.80 4.35 7.35
C ALA A 346 -11.52 3.57 8.46
N GLU A 347 -12.86 3.51 8.43
CA GLU A 347 -13.66 2.78 9.41
C GLU A 347 -13.44 1.26 9.33
N LYS A 348 -13.32 0.72 8.11
CA LYS A 348 -13.17 -0.73 7.88
C LYS A 348 -11.85 -1.31 8.41
N PHE A 349 -10.82 -0.49 8.69
CA PHE A 349 -9.57 -0.96 9.30
C PHE A 349 -9.59 -0.94 10.83
N VAL A 350 -10.51 -0.20 11.46
CA VAL A 350 -10.62 -0.18 12.94
C VAL A 350 -11.09 -1.54 13.45
N LYS A 351 -12.11 -2.14 12.83
CA LYS A 351 -12.71 -3.39 13.30
C LYS A 351 -11.73 -4.58 13.31
N PRO A 352 -10.96 -4.88 12.24
CA PRO A 352 -9.95 -5.94 12.29
C PRO A 352 -8.89 -5.69 13.36
N PHE A 353 -8.50 -4.43 13.58
CA PHE A 353 -7.56 -4.08 14.64
C PHE A 353 -8.15 -4.30 16.03
N GLU A 354 -9.43 -3.98 16.26
CA GLU A 354 -10.11 -4.27 17.53
C GLU A 354 -10.25 -5.78 17.77
N SER A 355 -10.67 -6.53 16.74
CA SER A 355 -10.72 -8.00 16.76
C SER A 355 -9.37 -8.61 17.14
N LEU A 356 -8.28 -8.11 16.54
CA LEU A 356 -6.92 -8.53 16.88
C LEU A 356 -6.55 -8.24 18.33
N MET A 357 -6.89 -7.05 18.85
CA MET A 357 -6.62 -6.71 20.25
C MET A 357 -7.41 -7.62 21.20
N GLU A 358 -8.68 -7.91 20.88
CA GLU A 358 -9.52 -8.84 21.64
C GLU A 358 -8.92 -10.26 21.65
N THR A 359 -8.48 -10.77 20.49
CA THR A 359 -7.82 -12.09 20.42
C THR A 359 -6.52 -12.13 21.22
N LEU A 360 -5.73 -11.04 21.19
CA LEU A 360 -4.53 -10.96 22.02
C LEU A 360 -4.88 -10.90 23.50
N ASP A 361 -5.92 -10.16 23.92
CA ASP A 361 -6.40 -10.16 25.30
C ASP A 361 -6.79 -11.58 25.75
N GLU A 362 -7.53 -12.33 24.92
CA GLU A 362 -7.87 -13.74 25.17
C GLU A 362 -6.62 -14.63 25.32
N ALA A 363 -5.66 -14.52 24.39
CA ALA A 363 -4.41 -15.27 24.45
C ALA A 363 -3.58 -14.95 25.70
N LYS A 364 -3.60 -13.68 26.15
CA LYS A 364 -2.94 -13.26 27.39
C LYS A 364 -3.62 -13.85 28.62
N ASP A 365 -4.95 -13.85 28.67
CA ASP A 365 -5.72 -14.44 29.76
C ASP A 365 -5.47 -15.95 29.86
N GLU A 366 -5.42 -16.65 28.72
CA GLU A 366 -5.06 -18.07 28.67
C GLU A 366 -3.64 -18.33 29.20
N ALA A 367 -2.66 -17.55 28.74
CA ALA A 367 -1.27 -17.65 29.21
C ALA A 367 -1.15 -17.40 30.73
N ALA A 368 -1.86 -16.40 31.26
CA ALA A 368 -1.85 -16.08 32.69
C ALA A 368 -2.47 -17.19 33.58
N THR A 369 -3.32 -18.06 33.04
CA THR A 369 -3.88 -19.20 33.78
C THR A 369 -2.96 -20.43 33.82
N GLN A 370 -1.89 -20.44 33.02
CA GLN A 370 -0.91 -21.54 32.92
C GLN A 370 0.38 -21.30 33.73
N VAL A 371 0.58 -20.07 34.22
CA VAL A 371 1.66 -19.64 35.14
C VAL A 371 1.21 -19.78 36.58
#